data_AF-A0A959T6V2-F1
#
_entry.id   AF-A0A959T6V2-F1
#
_cell.length_a   1.000
_cell.length_b   1.000
_cell.length_c   1.000
_cell.angle_alpha   90.00
_cell.angle_beta   90.00
_cell.angle_gamma   90.00
#
_symmetry.space_group_name_H-M   'P 1'
#
loop_
_entity.id
_entity.type
_entity.pdbx_description
1 polymer ?
#
loop_
_entity_poly.entity_id
_entity_poly.type
_entity_poly.pdbx_seq_one_letter_code
_entity_poly.pdbx_strand_id
1 'polypeptide(L)'
;MFDGFGDGVLQACPGHAAPLAPPPASPNDYRVYAWPLESPNHGPRTLQNAPWNDALNASPFGWHDTDGSAGPEFTITRGNNVWAQEDANGNNGTGYSPDGGVDLDFDFPIDLTQA
;
A
#
# COMPACT_ATOMS: atom_id res chain seq x y z
N MET A 1 16.50 -34.56 -16.02
CA MET A 1 16.28 -33.80 -17.27
C MET A 1 15.86 -32.42 -16.81
N PHE A 2 16.81 -31.48 -16.90
CA PHE A 2 16.70 -30.12 -16.38
C PHE A 2 16.37 -29.21 -17.55
N ASP A 3 15.17 -28.66 -17.62
CA ASP A 3 14.77 -27.62 -18.56
C ASP A 3 13.58 -26.88 -17.91
N GLY A 4 13.53 -25.58 -17.61
CA GLY A 4 14.49 -24.49 -17.70
C GLY A 4 13.82 -23.28 -17.02
N PHE A 5 14.51 -22.65 -16.06
CA PHE A 5 14.10 -21.36 -15.51
C PHE A 5 14.44 -20.29 -16.55
N GLY A 6 13.41 -19.69 -17.14
CA GLY A 6 13.53 -18.53 -17.98
C GLY A 6 13.69 -17.29 -17.12
N ASP A 7 14.93 -16.99 -16.73
CA ASP A 7 15.33 -15.74 -16.08
C ASP A 7 15.15 -14.58 -17.08
N GLY A 8 13.93 -14.07 -17.17
CA GLY A 8 13.61 -12.82 -17.83
C GLY A 8 14.15 -11.65 -17.01
N VAL A 9 15.46 -11.40 -17.11
CA VAL A 9 16.09 -10.20 -16.59
C VAL A 9 15.45 -9.00 -17.27
N LEU A 10 14.56 -8.31 -16.56
CA LEU A 10 14.13 -6.96 -16.90
C LEU A 10 15.37 -6.07 -16.81
N GLN A 11 15.96 -5.78 -17.96
CA GLN A 11 17.07 -4.83 -18.08
C GLN A 11 16.57 -3.45 -17.63
N ALA A 12 16.86 -3.10 -16.38
CA ALA A 12 16.63 -1.75 -15.87
C ALA A 12 17.55 -0.77 -16.59
N CYS A 13 17.00 0.35 -17.07
CA CYS A 13 17.76 1.48 -17.58
C CYS A 13 18.72 1.98 -16.49
N PRO A 14 20.01 2.24 -16.76
CA PRO A 14 20.91 2.78 -15.75
C PRO A 14 20.50 4.21 -15.43
N GLY A 15 20.00 4.46 -14.22
CA GLY A 15 19.79 5.84 -13.75
C GLY A 15 18.89 6.03 -12.54
N HIS A 16 17.88 5.19 -12.31
CA HIS A 16 16.97 5.36 -11.17
C HIS A 16 16.54 4.00 -10.62
N ALA A 17 17.44 3.33 -9.91
CA ALA A 17 17.02 2.27 -9.00
C ALA A 17 16.37 2.96 -7.80
N ALA A 18 15.03 3.03 -7.78
CA ALA A 18 14.32 3.15 -6.52
C ALA A 18 14.86 2.01 -5.63
N PRO A 19 15.28 2.27 -4.37
CA PRO A 19 15.68 1.19 -3.50
C PRO A 19 14.54 0.18 -3.47
N LEU A 20 14.86 -1.09 -3.77
CA LEU A 20 13.91 -2.18 -3.66
C LEU A 20 13.28 -2.05 -2.28
N ALA A 21 11.96 -1.85 -2.23
CA ALA A 21 11.25 -1.84 -0.96
C ALA A 21 11.63 -3.13 -0.21
N PRO A 22 11.89 -3.05 1.11
CA PRO A 22 12.11 -4.27 1.88
C PRO A 22 10.95 -5.24 1.62
N PRO A 23 11.22 -6.56 1.55
CA PRO A 23 10.13 -7.51 1.42
C PRO A 23 9.11 -7.28 2.55
N PRO A 24 7.81 -7.49 2.30
CA PRO A 24 6.78 -7.28 3.30
C PRO A 24 7.16 -7.99 4.60
N ALA A 25 7.07 -7.29 5.73
CA ALA A 25 7.27 -7.92 7.02
C ALA A 25 6.13 -8.95 7.27
N SER A 26 4.94 -8.69 6.74
CA SER A 26 3.79 -9.58 6.62
C SER A 26 2.80 -9.06 5.54
N PRO A 27 1.91 -9.88 4.97
CA PRO A 27 0.84 -9.37 4.10
C PRO A 27 -0.09 -8.44 4.89
N ASN A 28 -0.68 -7.44 4.22
CA ASN A 28 -1.61 -6.44 4.75
C ASN A 28 -0.96 -5.42 5.68
N ASP A 29 0.27 -5.02 5.41
CA ASP A 29 1.03 -4.09 6.24
C ASP A 29 0.84 -2.62 5.81
N TYR A 30 0.68 -1.73 6.80
CA TYR A 30 0.53 -0.29 6.60
C TYR A 30 1.48 0.47 7.49
N ARG A 31 2.45 1.20 6.91
CA ARG A 31 3.29 2.09 7.70
C ARG A 31 2.58 3.44 7.87
N VAL A 32 2.06 3.73 9.05
CA VAL A 32 1.21 4.91 9.31
C VAL A 32 1.63 5.64 10.59
N TYR A 33 1.21 6.90 10.72
CA TYR A 33 1.11 7.53 12.04
C TYR A 33 -0.13 6.97 12.72
N ALA A 34 0.06 5.89 13.50
CA ALA A 34 -1.06 5.22 14.14
C ALA A 34 -1.76 6.14 15.15
N TRP A 35 -3.08 6.05 15.22
CA TRP A 35 -3.87 6.77 16.22
C TRP A 35 -3.28 6.53 17.63
N PRO A 36 -3.12 7.57 18.47
CA PRO A 36 -3.65 8.94 18.36
C PRO A 36 -2.67 9.97 17.74
N LEU A 37 -1.61 9.53 17.06
CA LEU A 37 -0.63 10.46 16.48
C LEU A 37 -1.26 11.28 15.34
N GLU A 38 -1.38 12.59 15.56
CA GLU A 38 -1.98 13.49 14.56
C GLU A 38 -0.99 13.86 13.44
N SER A 39 0.31 13.90 13.72
CA SER A 39 1.29 14.42 12.77
C SER A 39 2.70 13.84 13.02
N PRO A 40 3.63 14.01 12.06
CA PRO A 40 5.02 13.61 12.23
C PRO A 40 5.73 14.22 13.45
N ASN A 41 5.26 15.38 13.92
CA ASN A 41 5.83 16.05 15.09
C ASN A 41 5.42 15.40 16.42
N HIS A 42 4.38 14.55 16.40
CA HIS A 42 3.86 13.89 17.61
C HIS A 42 4.51 12.52 17.88
N GLY A 43 5.21 11.94 16.90
CA GLY A 43 5.88 10.65 17.07
C GLY A 43 6.19 9.96 15.74
N PRO A 44 6.95 8.84 15.79
CA PRO A 44 7.30 8.08 14.61
C PRO A 44 6.12 7.27 14.04
N ARG A 45 6.20 6.92 12.75
CA ARG A 45 5.29 5.93 12.12
C ARG A 45 5.53 4.54 12.69
N THR A 46 4.48 3.73 12.74
CA THR A 46 4.53 2.30 13.09
C THR A 46 3.96 1.47 11.96
N LEU A 47 4.35 0.19 11.90
CA LEU A 47 3.79 -0.77 10.97
C LEU A 47 2.54 -1.40 11.61
N GLN A 48 1.40 -1.29 10.93
CA GLN A 48 0.12 -1.85 11.37
C GLN A 48 -0.28 -2.97 10.43
N ASN A 49 -0.44 -4.18 10.96
CA ASN A 49 -0.85 -5.35 10.19
C ASN A 49 -2.37 -5.50 10.24
N ALA A 50 -3.00 -5.63 9.07
CA ALA A 50 -4.44 -5.82 8.89
C ALA A 50 -5.31 -4.92 9.82
N PRO A 51 -5.21 -3.58 9.72
CA PRO A 51 -5.76 -2.68 10.73
C PRO A 51 -7.30 -2.70 10.82
N TRP A 52 -7.99 -3.19 9.80
CA TRP A 52 -9.45 -3.42 9.83
C TRP A 52 -9.89 -4.39 10.92
N ASN A 53 -9.00 -5.22 11.45
CA ASN A 53 -9.30 -6.16 12.53
C ASN A 53 -9.80 -5.47 13.81
N ASP A 54 -9.45 -4.19 14.01
CA ASP A 54 -9.95 -3.39 15.13
C ASP A 54 -11.46 -3.09 15.02
N ALA A 55 -12.04 -3.21 13.82
CA ALA A 55 -13.44 -2.89 13.53
C ALA A 55 -14.05 -3.85 12.49
N LEU A 56 -13.96 -5.16 12.71
CA LEU A 56 -14.49 -6.18 11.80
C LEU A 56 -16.00 -6.06 11.52
N ASN A 57 -16.77 -5.40 12.40
CA ASN A 57 -18.17 -5.11 12.16
C ASN A 57 -18.40 -4.06 11.05
N ALA A 58 -17.40 -3.25 10.73
CA ALA A 58 -17.44 -2.25 9.66
C ALA A 58 -16.80 -2.75 8.36
N SER A 59 -15.74 -3.57 8.48
CA SER A 59 -14.98 -4.09 7.33
C SER A 59 -14.65 -5.58 7.50
N PRO A 60 -15.66 -6.48 7.45
CA PRO A 60 -15.48 -7.90 7.74
C PRO A 60 -14.59 -8.65 6.75
N PHE A 61 -14.44 -8.14 5.52
CA PHE A 61 -13.62 -8.72 4.45
C PHE A 61 -12.33 -7.92 4.18
N GLY A 62 -11.96 -7.01 5.09
CA GLY A 62 -10.86 -6.08 4.91
C GLY A 62 -11.29 -4.76 4.27
N TRP A 63 -10.33 -3.86 4.07
CA TRP A 63 -10.61 -2.53 3.50
C TRP A 63 -10.67 -2.50 1.97
N HIS A 64 -10.05 -3.48 1.31
CA HIS A 64 -9.89 -3.54 -0.15
C HIS A 64 -10.93 -4.41 -0.87
N ASP A 65 -11.85 -4.99 -0.12
CA ASP A 65 -13.03 -5.68 -0.62
C ASP A 65 -14.16 -4.67 -0.87
N THR A 66 -15.00 -4.94 -1.86
CA THR A 66 -16.19 -4.17 -2.23
C THR A 66 -17.41 -5.04 -2.48
N ASP A 67 -17.24 -6.35 -2.61
CA ASP A 67 -18.34 -7.27 -2.93
C ASP A 67 -18.78 -8.15 -1.76
N GLY A 68 -18.04 -8.14 -0.65
CA GLY A 68 -18.34 -8.91 0.54
C GLY A 68 -17.93 -10.38 0.43
N SER A 69 -16.98 -10.70 -0.44
CA SER A 69 -16.40 -12.02 -0.60
C SER A 69 -15.00 -12.07 0.01
N ALA A 70 -14.50 -13.28 0.25
CA ALA A 70 -13.15 -13.44 0.76
C ALA A 70 -12.11 -13.12 -0.33
N GLY A 71 -11.34 -12.06 -0.11
CA GLY A 71 -10.25 -11.62 -0.98
C GLY A 71 -10.37 -10.13 -1.30
N PRO A 72 -9.27 -9.44 -1.62
CA PRO A 72 -9.36 -8.04 -2.06
C PRO A 72 -9.63 -7.95 -3.57
N GLU A 73 -10.55 -7.07 -3.99
CA GLU A 73 -10.71 -6.73 -5.42
C GLU A 73 -9.70 -5.69 -5.88
N PHE A 74 -9.17 -4.91 -4.94
CA PHE A 74 -8.21 -3.85 -5.21
C PHE A 74 -6.90 -4.11 -4.47
N THR A 75 -5.78 -3.79 -5.12
CA THR A 75 -4.45 -3.76 -4.50
C THR A 75 -3.95 -2.34 -4.26
N ILE A 76 -4.74 -1.35 -4.66
CA ILE A 76 -4.51 0.08 -4.45
C ILE A 76 -5.35 0.60 -3.29
N THR A 77 -5.15 1.82 -2.82
CA THR A 77 -5.93 2.43 -1.71
C THR A 77 -7.41 2.69 -2.02
N ARG A 78 -8.17 1.63 -2.29
CA ARG A 78 -9.60 1.62 -2.64
C ARG A 78 -10.28 0.39 -2.04
N GLY A 79 -11.50 0.57 -1.56
CA GLY A 79 -12.43 -0.52 -1.33
C GLY A 79 -13.73 -0.06 -0.70
N ASN A 80 -14.30 -0.86 0.22
CA ASN A 80 -15.65 -0.69 0.78
C ASN A 80 -15.94 0.73 1.31
N ASN A 81 -14.97 1.36 1.98
CA ASN A 81 -15.21 2.60 2.71
C ASN A 81 -14.77 3.85 1.94
N VAL A 82 -13.65 3.78 1.22
CA VAL A 82 -12.96 4.94 0.65
C VAL A 82 -12.22 4.53 -0.63
N TRP A 83 -12.08 5.47 -1.56
CA TRP A 83 -11.06 5.45 -2.61
C TRP A 83 -10.17 6.69 -2.47
N ALA A 84 -8.93 6.49 -2.05
CA ALA A 84 -7.92 7.53 -1.91
C ALA A 84 -6.99 7.54 -3.13
N GLN A 85 -6.75 8.74 -3.66
CA GLN A 85 -5.95 8.97 -4.86
C GLN A 85 -5.49 10.42 -4.93
N GLU A 86 -4.45 10.67 -5.70
CA GLU A 86 -3.95 12.01 -5.98
C GLU A 86 -4.95 12.83 -6.82
N ASP A 87 -4.93 14.14 -6.64
CA ASP A 87 -5.60 15.13 -7.51
C ASP A 87 -4.64 16.28 -7.82
N ALA A 88 -3.44 15.93 -8.32
CA ALA A 88 -2.36 16.89 -8.52
C ALA A 88 -2.69 18.01 -9.54
N ASN A 89 -3.64 17.76 -10.46
CA ASN A 89 -4.08 18.73 -11.45
C ASN A 89 -5.38 19.46 -11.07
N GLY A 90 -5.96 19.16 -9.89
CA GLY A 90 -7.14 19.81 -9.34
C GLY A 90 -8.39 19.66 -10.20
N ASN A 91 -8.49 18.60 -10.99
CA ASN A 91 -9.62 18.37 -11.90
C ASN A 91 -10.68 17.45 -11.31
N ASN A 92 -10.48 16.96 -10.07
CA ASN A 92 -11.38 16.05 -9.39
C ASN A 92 -11.63 14.74 -10.17
N GLY A 93 -10.68 14.37 -11.03
CA GLY A 93 -10.66 13.15 -11.83
C GLY A 93 -10.03 11.98 -11.08
N THR A 94 -9.59 10.99 -11.84
CA THR A 94 -8.82 9.85 -11.30
C THR A 94 -7.33 10.15 -11.42
N GLY A 95 -6.65 10.25 -10.28
CA GLY A 95 -5.20 10.34 -10.21
C GLY A 95 -4.57 9.01 -9.80
N TYR A 96 -3.31 9.11 -9.36
CA TYR A 96 -2.53 7.96 -8.91
C TYR A 96 -3.01 7.47 -7.54
N SER A 97 -3.04 6.15 -7.37
CA SER A 97 -3.12 5.48 -6.06
C SER A 97 -1.93 4.54 -5.95
N PRO A 98 -1.25 4.47 -4.80
CA PRO A 98 -0.19 3.49 -4.60
C PRO A 98 -0.78 2.07 -4.63
N ASP A 99 -0.02 1.14 -5.19
CA ASP A 99 -0.35 -0.28 -5.32
C ASP A 99 0.55 -1.08 -4.37
N GLY A 100 -0.06 -1.81 -3.43
CA GLY A 100 0.61 -2.70 -2.47
C GLY A 100 0.83 -4.12 -2.98
N GLY A 101 0.45 -4.40 -4.23
CA GLY A 101 0.56 -5.71 -4.85
C GLY A 101 -0.34 -6.76 -4.21
N VAL A 102 -0.05 -8.03 -4.51
CA VAL A 102 -0.84 -9.19 -4.01
C VAL A 102 -0.85 -9.30 -2.48
N ASP A 103 0.23 -8.83 -1.84
CA ASP A 103 0.39 -8.90 -0.40
C ASP A 103 -0.22 -7.69 0.32
N LEU A 104 -0.74 -6.68 -0.39
CA LEU A 104 -1.25 -5.44 0.20
C LEU A 104 -0.24 -4.78 1.16
N ASP A 105 1.01 -4.66 0.71
CA ASP A 105 2.08 -4.03 1.48
C ASP A 105 2.23 -2.55 1.14
N PHE A 106 1.88 -1.70 2.11
CA PHE A 106 1.95 -0.25 2.04
C PHE A 106 3.04 0.29 2.98
N ASP A 107 4.21 -0.34 2.99
CA ASP A 107 5.44 0.16 3.64
C ASP A 107 6.27 1.06 2.72
N PHE A 108 5.76 2.29 2.49
CA PHE A 108 6.49 3.29 1.70
C PHE A 108 7.26 4.30 2.57
N PRO A 109 8.48 4.70 2.16
CA PRO A 109 9.22 5.78 2.82
C PRO A 109 8.49 7.13 2.66
N ILE A 110 8.74 8.04 3.60
CA ILE A 110 8.30 9.44 3.49
C ILE A 110 9.49 10.36 3.71
N ASP A 111 9.61 11.39 2.87
CA ASP A 111 10.60 12.46 3.02
C ASP A 111 9.89 13.72 3.52
N LEU A 112 10.13 14.07 4.78
CA LEU A 112 9.54 15.26 5.41
C LEU A 112 10.37 16.54 5.15
N THR A 113 11.45 16.44 4.37
CA THR A 113 12.32 17.57 4.05
C THR A 113 12.02 18.20 2.70
N GLN A 114 11.18 17.57 1.87
CA GLN A 114 10.64 18.17 0.66
C GLN A 114 9.51 19.12 1.00
N ALA A 115 9.75 20.42 0.79
CA ALA A 115 8.79 21.51 0.93
C ALA A 115 8.66 22.25 -0.40
#